data_AF-A0A7X1EIM7-F1
#
_entry.id   AF-A0A7X1EIM7-F1
#
_cell.length_a   1.000
_cell.length_b   1.000
_cell.length_c   1.000
_cell.angle_alpha   90.00
_cell.angle_beta   90.00
_cell.angle_gamma   90.00
#
_symmetry.space_group_name_H-M   'P 1'
#
loop_
_entity.id
_entity.type
_entity.pdbx_description
1 polymer ?
#
loop_
_entity_poly.entity_id
_entity_poly.type
_entity_poly.pdbx_seq_one_letter_code
_entity_poly.pdbx_strand_id
1 'polypeptide(L)'
;MQVGLKTNSLSTTPTPVRTTPGAASPVARTASTEPVRRSAPVFPESALLSRRPLRYNVQLNQQLTAVQKAENYLSETENQLLMLRHQAMRGSTERPSAAVNSLLQQRNALSGGTVDRNFNVTLQQKSKVTFTLPGMEKLLAQTPGETLVFALGGSKRELTAVAIPAQATPRQALMHLNVGLGRLGIHAELGGDGTAVFEVDETRWARVSQHLSVRGEGHQFPADAFTLLAPQAETSREDDISQLSSHWERGASGKLQQTLEQITRERSKLHQHQERVSARIQDMATAYTPREALDTARALGDALANSGKQYGLLTQALSAQGNLSLVTVKNLLG
;
A
#
# COMPACT_ATOMS: atom_id res chain seq x y z
N MET A 1 23.25 47.35 6.47
CA MET A 1 24.48 48.07 6.09
C MET A 1 25.58 47.04 5.87
N GLN A 2 26.18 47.14 4.71
CA GLN A 2 27.22 46.31 4.11
C GLN A 2 28.59 46.87 4.53
N VAL A 3 29.59 46.00 4.80
CA VAL A 3 31.07 46.16 4.62
C VAL A 3 31.75 45.01 5.39
N GLY A 4 32.67 44.15 4.92
CA GLY A 4 33.41 44.04 3.67
C GLY A 4 34.89 44.34 3.86
N LEU A 5 35.77 43.34 4.06
CA LEU A 5 37.24 43.43 3.85
C LEU A 5 37.81 42.04 3.48
N LYS A 6 38.11 41.80 2.19
CA LYS A 6 39.41 41.88 1.48
C LYS A 6 40.30 40.62 1.62
N THR A 7 40.33 39.80 0.57
CA THR A 7 41.36 38.79 0.28
C THR A 7 42.26 39.32 -0.85
N ASN A 8 43.57 39.19 -0.70
CA ASN A 8 44.58 39.64 -1.67
C ASN A 8 45.13 38.42 -2.42
N SER A 9 45.20 38.49 -3.75
CA SER A 9 45.87 37.51 -4.62
C SER A 9 47.05 38.16 -5.35
N LEU A 10 48.16 37.43 -5.40
CA LEU A 10 49.37 37.62 -6.21
C LEU A 10 49.45 36.40 -7.15
N SER A 11 49.97 36.38 -8.38
CA SER A 11 50.52 37.36 -9.31
C SER A 11 50.93 36.57 -10.59
N THR A 12 51.14 37.30 -11.70
CA THR A 12 52.16 37.06 -12.76
C THR A 12 51.68 36.71 -14.18
N THR A 13 52.10 37.57 -15.11
CA THR A 13 52.23 37.48 -16.59
C THR A 13 53.30 38.55 -16.96
N PRO A 14 53.90 38.71 -18.17
CA PRO A 14 53.64 38.19 -19.54
C PRO A 14 54.95 37.76 -20.30
N THR A 15 55.08 37.42 -21.60
CA THR A 15 54.78 38.14 -22.89
C THR A 15 55.01 37.26 -24.15
N PRO A 16 54.53 37.67 -25.36
CA PRO A 16 54.49 36.87 -26.61
C PRO A 16 55.47 37.31 -27.72
N VAL A 17 55.64 36.51 -28.79
CA VAL A 17 56.32 36.89 -30.05
C VAL A 17 55.52 36.41 -31.28
N ARG A 18 55.42 37.26 -32.32
CA ARG A 18 54.72 37.05 -33.61
C ARG A 18 55.64 37.42 -34.77
N THR A 19 55.66 36.62 -35.84
CA THR A 19 55.94 37.08 -37.23
C THR A 19 55.14 36.27 -38.27
N THR A 20 55.03 36.82 -39.47
CA THR A 20 53.95 36.80 -40.49
C THR A 20 54.13 35.83 -41.69
N PRO A 21 53.16 35.71 -42.64
CA PRO A 21 52.85 34.50 -43.42
C PRO A 21 53.25 34.49 -44.92
N GLY A 22 53.31 33.29 -45.54
CA GLY A 22 53.35 33.11 -47.01
C GLY A 22 53.44 31.67 -47.55
N ALA A 23 52.31 31.16 -48.07
CA ALA A 23 52.05 30.18 -49.16
C ALA A 23 52.36 28.64 -49.09
N ALA A 24 51.31 27.89 -49.47
CA ALA A 24 51.18 26.48 -49.96
C ALA A 24 51.09 25.33 -48.91
N SER A 25 50.12 24.40 -48.89
CA SER A 25 48.93 24.07 -49.70
C SER A 25 47.87 23.36 -48.81
N PRO A 26 46.56 23.41 -49.09
CA PRO A 26 45.56 22.75 -48.26
C PRO A 26 45.55 21.23 -48.48
N VAL A 27 45.79 20.45 -47.42
CA VAL A 27 45.55 19.01 -47.43
C VAL A 27 44.05 18.76 -47.60
N ALA A 28 43.70 17.98 -48.63
CA ALA A 28 42.33 17.61 -48.95
C ALA A 28 41.64 16.94 -47.74
N ARG A 29 40.42 17.37 -47.43
CA ARG A 29 39.57 16.72 -46.43
C ARG A 29 39.37 15.26 -46.85
N THR A 30 39.93 14.33 -46.09
CA THR A 30 39.60 12.91 -46.21
C THR A 30 38.10 12.74 -45.97
N ALA A 31 37.47 12.02 -46.89
CA ALA A 31 36.04 11.73 -46.89
C ALA A 31 35.53 11.29 -45.51
N SER A 32 34.33 11.76 -45.19
CA SER A 32 33.52 11.33 -44.06
C SER A 32 33.55 9.80 -43.91
N THR A 33 34.23 9.31 -42.88
CA THR A 33 34.00 7.96 -42.38
C THR A 33 32.55 7.86 -41.94
N GLU A 34 31.78 7.00 -42.61
CA GLU A 34 30.46 6.59 -42.15
C GLU A 34 30.53 6.20 -40.67
N PRO A 35 29.53 6.57 -39.85
CA PRO A 35 29.47 6.10 -38.48
C PRO A 35 29.19 4.60 -38.53
N VAL A 36 30.25 3.79 -38.42
CA VAL A 36 30.12 2.38 -38.03
C VAL A 36 29.39 2.42 -36.69
N ARG A 37 28.08 2.13 -36.71
CA ARG A 37 27.32 1.83 -35.50
C ARG A 37 28.07 0.69 -34.84
N ARG A 38 28.82 0.99 -33.77
CA ARG A 38 29.34 -0.01 -32.86
C ARG A 38 28.11 -0.71 -32.29
N SER A 39 27.68 -1.81 -32.90
CA SER A 39 26.89 -2.81 -32.19
C SER A 39 27.85 -3.40 -31.17
N ALA A 40 27.97 -2.74 -30.01
CA ALA A 40 28.53 -3.41 -28.85
C ALA A 40 27.77 -4.73 -28.73
N PRO A 41 28.45 -5.88 -28.56
CA PRO A 41 27.76 -7.12 -28.26
C PRO A 41 26.89 -6.83 -27.03
N VAL A 42 25.58 -6.85 -27.20
CA VAL A 42 24.62 -6.74 -26.10
C VAL A 42 24.85 -8.00 -25.28
N PHE A 43 25.73 -7.90 -24.29
CA PHE A 43 25.90 -8.93 -23.29
C PHE A 43 24.50 -9.16 -22.70
N PRO A 44 24.00 -10.40 -22.59
CA PRO A 44 22.67 -10.66 -22.06
C PRO A 44 22.66 -10.50 -20.54
N GLU A 45 23.04 -9.32 -20.05
CA GLU A 45 22.88 -8.95 -18.64
C GLU A 45 21.40 -9.00 -18.24
N SER A 46 20.47 -8.87 -19.19
CA SER A 46 19.03 -9.06 -18.99
C SER A 46 18.64 -10.49 -18.57
N ALA A 47 19.51 -11.50 -18.80
CA ALA A 47 19.32 -12.86 -18.32
C ALA A 47 19.95 -13.13 -16.94
N LEU A 48 20.93 -12.30 -16.53
CA LEU A 48 21.70 -12.48 -15.29
C LEU A 48 21.30 -11.49 -14.18
N LEU A 49 20.79 -10.32 -14.54
CA LEU A 49 20.13 -9.41 -13.63
C LEU A 49 18.77 -10.02 -13.31
N SER A 50 18.59 -10.44 -12.05
CA SER A 50 17.28 -10.82 -11.53
C SER A 50 16.27 -9.72 -11.88
N ARG A 51 15.47 -9.92 -12.94
CA ARG A 51 14.42 -8.99 -13.38
C ARG A 51 13.24 -8.93 -12.39
N ARG A 52 13.43 -9.49 -11.19
CA ARG A 52 12.41 -9.62 -10.15
C ARG A 52 12.62 -8.52 -9.11
N PRO A 53 11.76 -7.48 -9.08
CA PRO A 53 11.83 -6.49 -8.02
C PRO A 53 11.54 -7.19 -6.68
N LEU A 54 12.49 -7.14 -5.73
CA LEU A 54 12.33 -7.70 -4.37
C LEU A 54 11.02 -7.28 -3.68
N ARG A 55 10.48 -6.10 -4.05
CA ARG A 55 9.21 -5.56 -3.56
C ARG A 55 8.01 -6.47 -3.83
N TYR A 56 7.99 -7.15 -4.97
CA TYR A 56 6.88 -8.01 -5.35
C TYR A 56 6.80 -9.27 -4.45
N ASN A 57 7.94 -9.82 -4.03
CA ASN A 57 7.98 -10.98 -3.14
C ASN A 57 7.51 -10.65 -1.72
N VAL A 58 7.84 -9.45 -1.22
CA VAL A 58 7.40 -9.01 0.12
C VAL A 58 5.88 -8.83 0.15
N GLN A 59 5.30 -8.20 -0.87
CA GLN A 59 3.86 -8.03 -0.98
C GLN A 59 3.12 -9.38 -1.09
N LEU A 60 3.66 -10.31 -1.88
CA LEU A 60 3.09 -11.64 -2.03
C LEU A 60 3.12 -12.44 -0.71
N ASN A 61 4.24 -12.37 0.02
CA ASN A 61 4.36 -13.02 1.32
C ASN A 61 3.40 -12.42 2.36
N GLN A 62 3.23 -11.10 2.35
CA GLN A 62 2.24 -10.42 3.20
C GLN A 62 0.82 -10.88 2.87
N GLN A 63 0.47 -10.97 1.58
CA GLN A 63 -0.83 -11.47 1.14
C GLN A 63 -1.05 -12.94 1.54
N LEU A 64 -0.04 -13.80 1.36
CA LEU A 64 -0.14 -15.21 1.73
C LEU A 64 -0.28 -15.38 3.25
N THR A 65 0.46 -14.60 4.03
CA THR A 65 0.33 -14.57 5.50
C THR A 65 -1.06 -14.08 5.92
N ALA A 66 -1.58 -13.04 5.28
CA ALA A 66 -2.92 -12.51 5.53
C ALA A 66 -4.01 -13.56 5.22
N VAL A 67 -3.91 -14.23 4.07
CA VAL A 67 -4.81 -15.33 3.68
C VAL A 67 -4.77 -16.46 4.69
N GLN A 68 -3.58 -16.91 5.10
CA GLN A 68 -3.43 -17.99 6.07
C GLN A 68 -4.02 -17.65 7.44
N LYS A 69 -3.78 -16.43 7.94
CA LYS A 69 -4.35 -15.97 9.20
C LYS A 69 -5.88 -15.88 9.14
N ALA A 70 -6.41 -15.33 8.04
CA ALA A 70 -7.85 -15.27 7.81
C ALA A 70 -8.47 -16.68 7.79
N GLU A 71 -7.87 -17.61 7.05
CA GLU A 71 -8.38 -18.97 6.90
C GLU A 71 -8.34 -19.75 8.22
N ASN A 72 -7.23 -19.67 8.96
CA ASN A 72 -7.11 -20.32 10.26
C ASN A 72 -8.18 -19.82 11.23
N TYR A 73 -8.36 -18.49 11.31
CA TYR A 73 -9.38 -17.90 12.17
C TYR A 73 -10.81 -18.29 11.74
N LEU A 74 -11.13 -18.21 10.44
CA LEU A 74 -12.45 -18.57 9.94
C LEU A 74 -12.75 -20.07 10.11
N SER A 75 -11.77 -20.94 9.91
CA SER A 75 -11.93 -22.37 10.16
C SER A 75 -12.15 -22.68 11.64
N GLU A 76 -11.42 -22.03 12.55
CA GLU A 76 -11.56 -22.25 13.98
C GLU A 76 -12.93 -21.75 14.49
N THR A 77 -13.32 -20.55 14.06
CA THR A 77 -14.64 -19.98 14.38
C THR A 77 -15.79 -20.84 13.84
N GLU A 78 -15.73 -21.32 12.59
CA GLU A 78 -16.75 -22.21 12.04
C GLU A 78 -16.92 -23.48 12.89
N ASN A 79 -15.80 -24.12 13.28
CA ASN A 79 -15.82 -25.31 14.12
C ASN A 79 -16.48 -25.04 15.48
N GLN A 80 -16.13 -23.94 16.14
CA GLN A 80 -16.71 -23.58 17.44
C GLN A 80 -18.20 -23.21 17.31
N LEU A 81 -18.62 -22.55 16.22
CA LEU A 81 -20.01 -22.24 15.97
C LEU A 81 -20.86 -23.50 15.68
N LEU A 82 -20.30 -24.49 14.98
CA LEU A 82 -20.94 -25.79 14.80
C LEU A 82 -21.09 -26.53 16.12
N MET A 83 -20.06 -26.52 16.98
CA MET A 83 -20.13 -27.10 18.31
C MET A 83 -21.20 -26.40 19.16
N LEU A 84 -21.24 -25.06 19.15
CA LEU A 84 -22.26 -24.26 19.83
C LEU A 84 -23.66 -24.66 19.37
N ARG A 85 -23.89 -24.79 18.05
CA ARG A 85 -25.17 -25.24 17.49
C ARG A 85 -25.57 -26.62 18.01
N HIS A 86 -24.66 -27.59 17.98
CA HIS A 86 -24.94 -28.95 18.43
C HIS A 86 -25.27 -29.03 19.92
N GLN A 87 -24.61 -28.21 20.75
CA GLN A 87 -24.84 -28.17 22.18
C GLN A 87 -26.15 -27.48 22.53
N ALA A 88 -26.48 -26.39 21.82
CA ALA A 88 -27.75 -25.73 21.95
C ALA A 88 -28.94 -26.63 21.57
N MET A 89 -28.81 -27.43 20.50
CA MET A 89 -29.81 -28.45 20.14
C MET A 89 -29.97 -29.54 21.22
N ARG A 90 -28.92 -29.81 22.01
CA ARG A 90 -28.96 -30.78 23.11
C ARG A 90 -29.35 -30.16 24.46
N GLY A 91 -29.64 -28.86 24.51
CA GLY A 91 -30.00 -28.15 25.75
C GLY A 91 -28.86 -27.97 26.75
N SER A 92 -27.60 -28.10 26.32
CA SER A 92 -26.42 -27.91 27.18
C SER A 92 -25.82 -26.53 26.92
N THR A 93 -26.11 -25.57 27.81
CA THR A 93 -25.73 -24.16 27.63
C THR A 93 -24.38 -23.81 28.30
N GLU A 94 -23.76 -24.73 29.05
CA GLU A 94 -22.78 -24.33 30.08
C GLU A 94 -21.32 -24.17 29.64
N ARG A 95 -20.87 -24.67 28.47
CA ARG A 95 -19.42 -24.77 28.17
C ARG A 95 -18.89 -24.24 26.81
N PRO A 96 -19.66 -24.07 25.73
CA PRO A 96 -19.11 -23.64 24.43
C PRO A 96 -19.06 -22.11 24.25
N SER A 97 -19.78 -21.36 25.08
CA SER A 97 -19.90 -19.89 24.94
C SER A 97 -18.60 -19.16 25.25
N ALA A 98 -17.82 -19.64 26.21
CA ALA A 98 -16.56 -19.02 26.60
C ALA A 98 -15.50 -19.09 25.47
N ALA A 99 -15.40 -20.23 24.78
CA ALA A 99 -14.45 -20.42 23.67
C ALA A 99 -14.83 -19.58 22.44
N VAL A 100 -16.13 -19.51 22.11
CA VAL A 100 -16.61 -18.62 21.04
C VAL A 100 -16.31 -17.17 21.40
N ASN A 101 -16.65 -16.73 22.61
CA ASN A 101 -16.40 -15.36 23.05
C ASN A 101 -14.90 -15.01 23.06
N SER A 102 -14.02 -15.92 23.46
CA SER A 102 -12.57 -15.66 23.41
C SER A 102 -12.07 -15.51 21.98
N LEU A 103 -12.58 -16.32 21.03
CA LEU A 103 -12.23 -16.18 19.61
C LEU A 103 -12.71 -14.86 19.03
N LEU A 104 -13.95 -14.44 19.34
CA LEU A 104 -14.47 -13.16 18.87
C LEU A 104 -13.63 -11.99 19.41
N GLN A 105 -13.35 -11.98 20.73
CA GLN A 105 -12.51 -10.97 21.35
C GLN A 105 -11.09 -10.92 20.76
N GLN A 106 -10.53 -12.07 20.41
CA GLN A 106 -9.19 -12.18 19.83
C GLN A 106 -9.17 -12.09 18.30
N ARG A 107 -10.31 -11.82 17.64
CA ARG A 107 -10.42 -11.80 16.16
C ARG A 107 -9.32 -10.98 15.53
N ASN A 108 -9.15 -9.73 15.95
CA ASN A 108 -8.21 -8.81 15.30
C ASN A 108 -6.76 -9.33 15.41
N ALA A 109 -6.40 -9.92 16.55
CA ALA A 109 -5.08 -10.51 16.77
C ALA A 109 -4.86 -11.79 15.94
N LEU A 110 -5.84 -12.71 15.93
CA LEU A 110 -5.74 -14.01 15.25
C LEU A 110 -5.84 -13.89 13.73
N SER A 111 -6.77 -13.08 13.23
CA SER A 111 -6.90 -12.79 11.80
C SER A 111 -5.83 -11.82 11.29
N GLY A 112 -5.17 -11.06 12.16
CA GLY A 112 -4.24 -10.00 11.74
C GLY A 112 -4.94 -8.81 11.08
N GLY A 113 -6.20 -8.55 11.45
CA GLY A 113 -7.02 -7.45 10.93
C GLY A 113 -7.59 -7.68 9.52
N THR A 114 -7.55 -8.92 9.01
CA THR A 114 -8.00 -9.28 7.66
C THR A 114 -9.45 -9.73 7.59
N VAL A 115 -10.10 -9.92 8.74
CA VAL A 115 -11.51 -10.34 8.84
C VAL A 115 -12.23 -9.24 9.61
N ASP A 116 -13.36 -8.73 9.09
CA ASP A 116 -14.15 -7.70 9.77
C ASP A 116 -15.13 -8.28 10.81
N ARG A 117 -15.88 -7.41 11.51
CA ARG A 117 -16.92 -7.78 12.50
C ARG A 117 -18.11 -8.53 11.91
N ASN A 118 -18.23 -8.56 10.59
CA ASN A 118 -19.27 -9.27 9.83
C ASN A 118 -18.75 -10.57 9.19
N PHE A 119 -17.53 -10.97 9.54
CA PHE A 119 -16.77 -12.11 9.00
C PHE A 119 -16.43 -12.01 7.51
N ASN A 120 -16.44 -10.82 6.92
CA ASN A 120 -15.96 -10.59 5.56
C ASN A 120 -14.44 -10.50 5.53
N VAL A 121 -13.84 -11.08 4.50
CA VAL A 121 -12.39 -11.09 4.32
C VAL A 121 -11.94 -9.85 3.54
N THR A 122 -11.04 -9.08 4.14
CA THR A 122 -10.39 -7.89 3.58
C THR A 122 -8.87 -8.05 3.65
N LEU A 123 -8.24 -8.56 2.58
CA LEU A 123 -6.80 -8.92 2.59
C LEU A 123 -5.83 -7.73 2.52
N GLN A 124 -6.30 -6.55 2.06
CA GLN A 124 -5.44 -5.38 1.79
C GLN A 124 -5.96 -4.09 2.40
N GLN A 125 -7.24 -4.06 2.75
CA GLN A 125 -7.89 -2.89 3.34
C GLN A 125 -8.03 -3.10 4.84
N LYS A 126 -7.95 -2.02 5.60
CA LYS A 126 -8.24 -2.09 7.03
C LYS A 126 -9.72 -2.33 7.23
N SER A 127 -10.07 -3.15 8.21
CA SER A 127 -11.44 -3.30 8.65
C SER A 127 -11.97 -1.95 9.16
N LYS A 128 -13.20 -1.62 8.77
CA LYS A 128 -13.90 -0.40 9.15
C LYS A 128 -15.13 -0.75 10.00
N VAL A 129 -15.51 0.18 10.86
CA VAL A 129 -16.72 0.11 11.67
C VAL A 129 -17.65 1.24 11.26
N THR A 130 -18.86 0.86 10.89
CA THR A 130 -19.97 1.77 10.59
C THR A 130 -20.75 2.06 11.87
N PHE A 131 -21.05 3.33 12.12
CA PHE A 131 -21.75 3.79 13.30
C PHE A 131 -22.58 5.05 13.03
N THR A 132 -23.55 5.30 13.89
CA THR A 132 -24.36 6.53 13.88
C THR A 132 -24.02 7.38 15.10
N LEU A 133 -24.20 8.69 14.97
CA LEU A 133 -23.99 9.65 16.04
C LEU A 133 -25.34 10.26 16.44
N PRO A 134 -25.96 9.77 17.53
CA PRO A 134 -27.19 10.36 18.04
C PRO A 134 -27.02 11.86 18.30
N GLY A 135 -27.96 12.66 17.82
CA GLY A 135 -27.92 14.12 17.94
C GLY A 135 -27.26 14.85 16.76
N MET A 136 -26.42 14.17 15.97
CA MET A 136 -25.80 14.77 14.79
C MET A 136 -26.78 14.97 13.63
N GLU A 137 -27.81 14.13 13.55
CA GLU A 137 -28.90 14.24 12.58
C GLU A 137 -29.67 15.56 12.71
N LYS A 138 -29.87 16.04 13.95
CA LYS A 138 -30.55 17.33 14.20
C LYS A 138 -29.76 18.50 13.64
N LEU A 139 -28.43 18.41 13.69
CA LEU A 139 -27.54 19.42 13.14
C LEU A 139 -27.52 19.44 11.61
N LEU A 140 -27.63 18.26 11.00
CA LEU A 140 -27.76 18.12 9.55
C LEU A 140 -29.13 18.59 9.05
N ALA A 141 -30.18 18.44 9.86
CA ALA A 141 -31.54 18.88 9.53
C ALA A 141 -31.75 20.40 9.70
N GLN A 142 -31.17 20.99 10.75
CA GLN A 142 -31.24 22.41 11.03
C GLN A 142 -29.83 22.92 11.31
N THR A 143 -29.28 23.70 10.38
CA THR A 143 -27.93 24.26 10.52
C THR A 143 -28.02 25.74 10.87
N PRO A 144 -27.97 26.11 12.17
CA PRO A 144 -28.05 27.51 12.61
C PRO A 144 -26.81 28.34 12.24
N GLY A 145 -25.72 27.68 11.84
CA GLY A 145 -24.44 28.32 11.57
C GLY A 145 -23.56 28.35 12.82
N GLU A 146 -23.01 27.18 13.20
CA GLU A 146 -22.29 26.99 14.45
C GLU A 146 -20.88 26.44 14.19
N THR A 147 -19.93 26.81 15.04
CA THR A 147 -18.60 26.19 15.06
C THR A 147 -18.57 25.09 16.12
N LEU A 148 -18.33 23.86 15.68
CA LEU A 148 -18.23 22.70 16.57
C LEU A 148 -16.78 22.35 16.81
N VAL A 149 -16.39 22.18 18.06
CA VAL A 149 -15.08 21.65 18.45
C VAL A 149 -15.25 20.19 18.85
N PHE A 150 -14.73 19.30 18.01
CA PHE A 150 -14.64 17.87 18.30
C PHE A 150 -13.35 17.56 19.04
N ALA A 151 -13.45 16.74 20.07
CA ALA A 151 -12.32 16.26 20.85
C ALA A 151 -12.35 14.74 20.93
N LEU A 152 -11.25 14.10 20.56
CA LEU A 152 -11.04 12.67 20.71
C LEU A 152 -9.99 12.41 21.80
N GLY A 153 -10.43 11.96 22.97
CA GLY A 153 -9.58 11.62 24.11
C GLY A 153 -8.70 10.38 23.85
N GLY A 154 -7.58 10.25 24.56
CA GLY A 154 -6.56 9.20 24.40
C GLY A 154 -5.20 9.63 24.96
N SER A 155 -4.09 9.06 24.48
CA SER A 155 -2.73 9.46 24.91
C SER A 155 -2.35 10.89 24.51
N LYS A 156 -2.93 11.41 23.42
CA LYS A 156 -2.90 12.82 23.02
C LYS A 156 -4.30 13.25 22.65
N ARG A 157 -4.83 14.30 23.27
CA ARG A 157 -6.15 14.84 22.96
C ARG A 157 -6.09 15.51 21.58
N GLU A 158 -6.79 14.94 20.62
CA GLU A 158 -6.90 15.48 19.27
C GLU A 158 -8.13 16.39 19.23
N LEU A 159 -7.94 17.64 18.82
CA LEU A 159 -8.98 18.66 18.74
C LEU A 159 -9.12 19.11 17.29
N THR A 160 -10.37 19.16 16.81
CA THR A 160 -10.68 19.71 15.49
C THR A 160 -11.90 20.61 15.58
N ALA A 161 -11.75 21.85 15.12
CA ALA A 161 -12.85 22.78 14.95
C ALA A 161 -13.45 22.64 13.54
N VAL A 162 -14.77 22.65 13.45
CA VAL A 162 -15.56 22.59 12.22
C VAL A 162 -16.56 23.72 12.25
N ALA A 163 -16.34 24.72 11.39
CA ALA A 163 -17.32 25.78 11.16
C ALA A 163 -18.33 25.31 10.11
N ILE A 164 -19.60 25.29 10.47
CA ILE A 164 -20.68 24.96 9.55
C ILE A 164 -21.45 26.25 9.26
N PRO A 165 -21.61 26.68 7.99
CA PRO A 165 -22.29 27.92 7.67
C PRO A 165 -23.80 27.84 7.95
N ALA A 166 -24.43 28.97 8.26
CA ALA A 166 -25.88 29.05 8.45
C ALA A 166 -26.62 28.66 7.17
N GLN A 167 -27.74 27.94 7.31
CA GLN A 167 -28.57 27.47 6.19
C GLN A 167 -27.84 26.55 5.18
N ALA A 168 -26.75 25.88 5.61
CA ALA A 168 -26.10 24.88 4.79
C ALA A 168 -27.06 23.74 4.44
N THR A 169 -26.97 23.24 3.20
CA THR A 169 -27.65 21.99 2.86
C THR A 169 -27.05 20.82 3.67
N PRO A 170 -27.81 19.74 3.96
CA PRO A 170 -27.29 18.59 4.69
C PRO A 170 -25.98 18.05 4.09
N ARG A 171 -25.86 18.04 2.75
CA ARG A 171 -24.63 17.65 2.04
C ARG A 171 -23.46 18.60 2.31
N GLN A 172 -23.69 19.91 2.33
CA GLN A 172 -22.65 20.89 2.64
C GLN A 172 -22.20 20.78 4.10
N ALA A 173 -23.14 20.66 5.04
CA ALA A 173 -22.82 20.43 6.45
C ALA A 173 -21.97 19.17 6.64
N LEU A 174 -22.33 18.08 5.94
CA LEU A 174 -21.59 16.82 5.95
C LEU A 174 -20.19 16.95 5.32
N MET A 175 -20.03 17.74 4.26
CA MET A 175 -18.70 18.05 3.71
C MET A 175 -17.81 18.78 4.73
N HIS A 176 -18.33 19.80 5.42
CA HIS A 176 -17.58 20.49 6.48
C HIS A 176 -17.21 19.54 7.63
N LEU A 177 -18.15 18.68 8.04
CA LEU A 177 -17.90 17.64 9.03
C LEU A 177 -16.81 16.67 8.57
N ASN A 178 -16.85 16.20 7.33
CA ASN A 178 -15.83 15.30 6.77
C ASN A 178 -14.43 15.92 6.76
N VAL A 179 -14.31 17.22 6.48
CA VAL A 179 -13.02 17.92 6.54
C VAL A 179 -12.45 17.93 7.96
N GLY A 180 -13.31 18.12 8.98
CA GLY A 180 -12.89 18.11 10.37
C GLY A 180 -12.66 16.72 10.96
N LEU A 181 -13.69 15.89 10.89
CA LEU A 181 -13.71 14.52 11.39
C LEU A 181 -12.70 13.63 10.64
N GLY A 182 -12.38 13.95 9.39
CA GLY A 182 -11.33 13.26 8.63
C GLY A 182 -9.96 13.33 9.30
N ARG A 183 -9.65 14.40 10.07
CA ARG A 183 -8.42 14.47 10.87
C ARG A 183 -8.39 13.45 12.01
N LEU A 184 -9.56 13.12 12.55
CA LEU A 184 -9.75 12.07 13.56
C LEU A 184 -9.81 10.66 12.91
N GLY A 185 -9.83 10.60 11.57
CA GLY A 185 -10.00 9.36 10.80
C GLY A 185 -11.43 8.87 10.74
N ILE A 186 -12.40 9.74 11.00
CA ILE A 186 -13.83 9.46 10.89
C ILE A 186 -14.31 10.05 9.56
N HIS A 187 -14.97 9.24 8.77
CA HIS A 187 -15.63 9.64 7.53
C HIS A 187 -17.14 9.54 7.70
N ALA A 188 -17.89 10.42 7.08
CA ALA A 188 -19.33 10.40 7.09
C ALA A 188 -19.85 10.36 5.65
N GLU A 189 -20.92 9.62 5.45
CA GLU A 189 -21.65 9.51 4.20
C GLU A 189 -23.15 9.72 4.47
N LEU A 190 -23.85 10.29 3.50
CA LEU A 190 -25.30 10.45 3.58
C LEU A 190 -25.96 9.19 3.01
N GLY A 191 -26.67 8.44 3.84
CA GLY A 191 -27.49 7.30 3.40
C GLY A 191 -28.64 7.73 2.50
N GLY A 192 -29.24 6.76 1.80
CA GLY A 192 -30.38 6.99 0.90
C GLY A 192 -31.60 7.64 1.59
N ASP A 193 -31.73 7.43 2.89
CA ASP A 193 -32.81 7.95 3.73
C ASP A 193 -32.54 9.37 4.26
N GLY A 194 -31.41 9.98 3.87
CA GLY A 194 -31.00 11.31 4.36
C GLY A 194 -30.38 11.30 5.76
N THR A 195 -30.12 10.12 6.33
CA THR A 195 -29.39 9.94 7.59
C THR A 195 -27.89 9.94 7.36
N ALA A 196 -27.10 10.51 8.28
CA ALA A 196 -25.65 10.45 8.19
C ALA A 196 -25.10 9.19 8.87
N VAL A 197 -24.36 8.41 8.09
CA VAL A 197 -23.67 7.21 8.52
C VAL A 197 -22.19 7.52 8.61
N PHE A 198 -21.55 7.15 9.72
CA PHE A 198 -20.14 7.41 9.98
C PHE A 198 -19.34 6.10 9.89
N GLU A 199 -18.12 6.18 9.35
CA GLU A 199 -17.17 5.09 9.25
C GLU A 199 -15.85 5.46 9.94
N VAL A 200 -15.23 4.50 10.61
CA VAL A 200 -13.88 4.65 11.17
C VAL A 200 -13.08 3.35 11.04
N ASP A 201 -11.75 3.45 10.93
CA ASP A 201 -10.86 2.29 11.08
C ASP A 201 -11.16 1.57 12.40
N GLU A 202 -11.34 0.24 12.35
CA GLU A 202 -11.67 -0.58 13.51
C GLU A 202 -10.66 -0.44 14.66
N THR A 203 -9.38 -0.29 14.32
CA THR A 203 -8.30 -0.05 15.32
C THR A 203 -8.52 1.21 16.16
N ARG A 204 -9.28 2.19 15.66
CA ARG A 204 -9.61 3.44 16.37
C ARG A 204 -11.00 3.41 17.00
N TRP A 205 -11.84 2.44 16.66
CA TRP A 205 -13.23 2.38 17.11
C TRP A 205 -13.37 2.43 18.63
N ALA A 206 -12.59 1.64 19.38
CA ALA A 206 -12.63 1.64 20.85
C ALA A 206 -12.35 3.03 21.47
N ARG A 207 -11.49 3.82 20.82
CA ARG A 207 -11.18 5.19 21.24
C ARG A 207 -12.32 6.14 20.88
N VAL A 208 -12.89 6.01 19.69
CA VAL A 208 -14.01 6.84 19.21
C VAL A 208 -15.26 6.59 20.04
N SER A 209 -15.60 5.34 20.34
CA SER A 209 -16.81 4.99 21.09
C SER A 209 -16.79 5.49 22.54
N GLN A 210 -15.62 5.57 23.17
CA GLN A 210 -15.48 5.94 24.59
C GLN A 210 -15.11 7.40 24.84
N HIS A 211 -14.47 8.08 23.88
CA HIS A 211 -13.83 9.37 24.12
C HIS A 211 -14.15 10.45 23.09
N LEU A 212 -15.09 10.22 22.16
CA LEU A 212 -15.53 11.24 21.23
C LEU A 212 -16.45 12.24 21.96
N SER A 213 -16.07 13.51 21.95
CA SER A 213 -16.87 14.59 22.54
C SER A 213 -16.95 15.78 21.62
N VAL A 214 -18.03 16.55 21.76
CA VAL A 214 -18.30 17.75 20.97
C VAL A 214 -18.62 18.92 21.89
N ARG A 215 -18.17 20.10 21.50
CA ARG A 215 -18.52 21.38 22.11
C ARG A 215 -19.03 22.30 21.01
N GLY A 216 -20.11 23.02 21.27
CA GLY A 216 -20.66 24.01 20.35
C GLY A 216 -20.46 25.44 20.87
N GLU A 217 -21.25 26.36 20.32
CA GLU A 217 -21.42 27.76 20.71
C GLU A 217 -22.77 27.97 21.44
N GLY A 218 -23.52 26.91 21.74
CA GLY A 218 -24.76 26.96 22.52
C GLY A 218 -26.05 26.83 21.71
N HIS A 219 -25.98 26.56 20.40
CA HIS A 219 -27.18 26.33 19.59
C HIS A 219 -27.65 24.88 19.67
N GLN A 220 -26.86 23.94 19.13
CA GLN A 220 -27.17 22.51 19.22
C GLN A 220 -26.36 21.78 20.28
N PHE A 221 -25.18 22.30 20.61
CA PHE A 221 -24.34 21.77 21.67
C PHE A 221 -23.95 22.88 22.64
N PRO A 222 -23.86 22.61 23.96
CA PRO A 222 -23.50 23.62 24.95
C PRO A 222 -22.15 24.29 24.65
N ALA A 223 -22.07 25.59 24.93
CA ALA A 223 -20.83 26.36 24.79
C ALA A 223 -19.83 26.10 25.91
N ASP A 224 -20.31 25.74 27.11
CA ASP A 224 -19.48 25.70 28.32
C ASP A 224 -18.81 24.34 28.57
N ALA A 225 -19.32 23.26 27.97
CA ALA A 225 -18.87 21.90 28.27
C ALA A 225 -18.77 21.03 27.02
N PHE A 226 -17.89 20.02 27.09
CA PHE A 226 -17.83 18.95 26.11
C PHE A 226 -18.91 17.91 26.41
N THR A 227 -19.83 17.72 25.47
CA THR A 227 -20.82 16.64 25.52
C THR A 227 -20.21 15.39 24.92
N LEU A 228 -20.24 14.27 25.65
CA LEU A 228 -19.82 12.98 25.11
C LEU A 228 -20.83 12.53 24.05
N LEU A 229 -20.35 12.36 22.81
CA LEU A 229 -21.14 11.75 21.76
C LEU A 229 -21.05 10.25 21.97
N ALA A 230 -22.14 9.58 22.35
CA ALA A 230 -22.20 8.13 22.51
C ALA A 230 -22.45 7.47 21.15
N PRO A 231 -21.40 7.07 20.39
CA PRO A 231 -21.55 6.60 19.04
C PRO A 231 -22.14 5.19 19.07
N GLN A 232 -23.16 4.95 18.26
CA GLN A 232 -23.82 3.65 18.20
C GLN A 232 -23.31 2.90 16.98
N ALA A 233 -22.47 1.88 17.20
CA ALA A 233 -22.08 0.98 16.13
C ALA A 233 -23.29 0.24 15.58
N GLU A 234 -23.28 -0.01 14.27
CA GLU A 234 -24.21 -0.94 13.66
C GLU A 234 -24.00 -2.34 14.23
N THR A 235 -25.11 -3.02 14.56
CA THR A 235 -25.09 -4.38 15.09
C THR A 235 -24.40 -5.29 14.09
N SER A 236 -23.25 -5.82 14.47
CA SER A 236 -22.45 -6.69 13.62
C SER A 236 -22.80 -8.16 13.86
N ARG A 237 -22.49 -9.04 12.90
CA ARG A 237 -22.69 -10.50 13.09
C ARG A 237 -21.89 -11.06 14.26
N GLU A 238 -20.72 -10.49 14.54
CA GLU A 238 -19.93 -10.77 15.74
C GLU A 238 -20.72 -10.49 17.03
N ASP A 239 -21.43 -9.35 17.09
CA ASP A 239 -22.24 -8.98 18.25
C ASP A 239 -23.44 -9.92 18.41
N ASP A 240 -24.10 -10.27 17.30
CA ASP A 240 -25.18 -11.26 17.28
C ASP A 240 -24.67 -12.60 17.85
N ILE A 241 -23.53 -13.12 17.39
CA ILE A 241 -22.99 -14.39 17.91
C ILE A 241 -22.62 -14.26 19.39
N SER A 242 -22.02 -13.15 19.81
CA SER A 242 -21.66 -12.95 21.21
C SER A 242 -22.92 -12.97 22.11
N GLN A 243 -23.99 -12.33 21.67
CA GLN A 243 -25.29 -12.38 22.36
C GLN A 243 -25.87 -13.81 22.37
N LEU A 244 -25.84 -14.52 21.25
CA LEU A 244 -26.33 -15.90 21.14
C LEU A 244 -25.54 -16.89 22.01
N SER A 245 -24.24 -16.67 22.15
CA SER A 245 -23.39 -17.47 23.03
C SER A 245 -23.75 -17.26 24.50
N SER A 246 -24.23 -16.07 24.86
CA SER A 246 -24.61 -15.73 26.24
C SER A 246 -26.04 -16.18 26.57
N HIS A 247 -26.98 -15.99 25.64
CA HIS A 247 -28.39 -16.34 25.79
C HIS A 247 -28.91 -16.98 24.50
N TRP A 248 -29.25 -18.26 24.58
CA TRP A 248 -29.81 -18.97 23.43
C TRP A 248 -31.31 -18.69 23.30
N GLU A 249 -31.72 -17.99 22.24
CA GLU A 249 -33.12 -17.68 21.94
C GLU A 249 -33.70 -18.59 20.85
N ARG A 250 -35.05 -18.68 20.76
CA ARG A 250 -35.74 -19.50 19.73
C ARG A 250 -35.43 -19.10 18.28
N GLY A 251 -34.97 -17.88 18.02
CA GLY A 251 -34.52 -17.39 16.71
C GLY A 251 -33.00 -17.55 16.45
N ALA A 252 -32.23 -18.00 17.45
CA ALA A 252 -30.77 -18.07 17.42
C ALA A 252 -30.23 -18.95 16.28
N SER A 253 -30.91 -20.07 16.02
CA SER A 253 -30.46 -21.03 15.02
C SER A 253 -30.42 -20.43 13.60
N GLY A 254 -31.33 -19.52 13.27
CA GLY A 254 -31.38 -18.89 11.94
C GLY A 254 -30.23 -17.92 11.73
N LYS A 255 -29.98 -17.03 12.70
CA LYS A 255 -28.84 -16.08 12.67
C LYS A 255 -27.49 -16.81 12.66
N LEU A 256 -27.38 -17.87 13.46
CA LEU A 256 -26.17 -18.71 13.50
C LEU A 256 -25.93 -19.40 12.15
N GLN A 257 -26.98 -19.95 11.54
CA GLN A 257 -26.88 -20.56 10.21
C GLN A 257 -26.47 -19.53 9.15
N GLN A 258 -27.08 -18.35 9.13
CA GLN A 258 -26.70 -17.29 8.19
C GLN A 258 -25.23 -16.89 8.34
N THR A 259 -24.73 -16.87 9.58
CA THR A 259 -23.33 -16.53 9.84
C THR A 259 -22.38 -17.66 9.43
N LEU A 260 -22.73 -18.92 9.71
CA LEU A 260 -21.98 -20.08 9.21
C LEU A 260 -21.91 -20.07 7.68
N GLU A 261 -23.04 -19.86 6.99
CA GLU A 261 -23.06 -19.76 5.54
C GLU A 261 -22.20 -18.61 5.01
N GLN A 262 -22.16 -17.47 5.71
CA GLN A 262 -21.22 -16.39 5.37
C GLN A 262 -19.77 -16.85 5.50
N ILE A 263 -19.41 -17.45 6.63
CA ILE A 263 -18.05 -17.93 6.88
C ILE A 263 -17.64 -18.94 5.81
N THR A 264 -18.49 -19.92 5.49
CA THR A 264 -18.23 -20.90 4.42
C THR A 264 -18.04 -20.23 3.05
N ARG A 265 -18.83 -19.20 2.73
CA ARG A 265 -18.66 -18.42 1.49
C ARG A 265 -17.32 -17.68 1.46
N GLU A 266 -16.95 -17.02 2.55
CA GLU A 266 -15.70 -16.25 2.63
C GLU A 266 -14.46 -17.17 2.63
N ARG A 267 -14.52 -18.32 3.28
CA ARG A 267 -13.49 -19.37 3.18
C ARG A 267 -13.34 -19.91 1.76
N SER A 268 -14.45 -20.12 1.06
CA SER A 268 -14.41 -20.53 -0.36
C SER A 268 -13.70 -19.48 -1.23
N LYS A 269 -13.92 -18.18 -0.96
CA LYS A 269 -13.20 -17.09 -1.64
C LYS A 269 -11.70 -17.08 -1.29
N LEU A 270 -11.35 -17.34 -0.03
CA LEU A 270 -9.96 -17.46 0.41
C LEU A 270 -9.22 -18.61 -0.29
N HIS A 271 -9.86 -19.78 -0.40
CA HIS A 271 -9.28 -20.91 -1.13
C HIS A 271 -9.05 -20.59 -2.61
N GLN A 272 -10.03 -19.98 -3.30
CA GLN A 272 -9.83 -19.53 -4.67
C GLN A 272 -8.69 -18.51 -4.79
N HIS A 273 -8.55 -17.62 -3.81
CA HIS A 273 -7.44 -16.67 -3.78
C HIS A 273 -6.09 -17.37 -3.55
N GLN A 274 -6.04 -18.37 -2.66
CA GLN A 274 -4.85 -19.18 -2.40
C GLN A 274 -4.42 -19.97 -3.63
N GLU A 275 -5.36 -20.57 -4.37
CA GLU A 275 -5.10 -21.27 -5.63
C GLU A 275 -4.54 -20.31 -6.68
N ARG A 276 -5.13 -19.12 -6.84
CA ARG A 276 -4.62 -18.09 -7.76
C ARG A 276 -3.21 -17.64 -7.38
N VAL A 277 -2.94 -17.45 -6.08
CA VAL A 277 -1.61 -17.09 -5.59
C VAL A 277 -0.62 -18.22 -5.87
N SER A 278 -1.01 -19.47 -5.61
CA SER A 278 -0.18 -20.66 -5.86
C SER A 278 0.13 -20.84 -7.35
N ALA A 279 -0.88 -20.71 -8.22
CA ALA A 279 -0.70 -20.75 -9.68
C ALA A 279 0.26 -19.65 -10.15
N ARG A 280 0.11 -18.43 -9.62
CA ARG A 280 1.00 -17.31 -9.94
C ARG A 280 2.43 -17.54 -9.43
N ILE A 281 2.60 -18.16 -8.26
CA ILE A 281 3.93 -18.57 -7.75
C ILE A 281 4.53 -19.62 -8.69
N GLN A 282 3.73 -20.59 -9.16
CA GLN A 282 4.19 -21.63 -10.07
C GLN A 282 4.61 -21.06 -11.43
N ASP A 283 3.79 -20.18 -12.01
CA ASP A 283 4.10 -19.45 -13.25
C ASP A 283 5.39 -18.64 -13.11
N MET A 284 5.63 -18.06 -11.93
CA MET A 284 6.87 -17.35 -11.62
C MET A 284 8.06 -18.28 -11.35
N ALA A 285 7.83 -19.47 -10.82
CA ALA A 285 8.87 -20.47 -10.57
C ALA A 285 9.39 -21.04 -11.88
N THR A 286 8.53 -21.19 -12.89
CA THR A 286 8.91 -21.56 -14.26
C THR A 286 9.52 -20.36 -15.00
N ALA A 287 10.73 -19.96 -14.59
CA ALA A 287 11.45 -18.82 -15.16
C ALA A 287 11.84 -19.02 -16.64
N TYR A 288 11.93 -20.27 -17.08
CA TYR A 288 12.23 -20.66 -18.45
C TYR A 288 11.47 -21.95 -18.75
N THR A 289 10.85 -22.03 -19.91
CA THR A 289 10.55 -23.36 -20.47
C THR A 289 11.90 -24.06 -20.74
N PRO A 290 11.99 -25.41 -20.65
CA PRO A 290 13.23 -26.13 -20.92
C PRO A 290 13.89 -25.76 -22.26
N ARG A 291 13.07 -25.36 -23.24
CA ARG A 291 13.49 -24.91 -24.56
C ARG A 291 14.13 -23.52 -24.53
N GLU A 292 13.51 -22.55 -23.85
CA GLU A 292 14.07 -21.20 -23.70
C GLU A 292 15.35 -21.19 -22.85
N ALA A 293 15.45 -22.07 -21.84
CA ALA A 293 16.68 -22.25 -21.08
C ALA A 293 17.83 -22.74 -21.97
N LEU A 294 17.56 -23.70 -22.87
CA LEU A 294 18.55 -24.18 -23.83
C LEU A 294 18.92 -23.12 -24.87
N ASP A 295 17.95 -22.38 -25.38
CA ASP A 295 18.18 -21.34 -26.40
C ASP A 295 18.95 -20.14 -25.82
N THR A 296 18.66 -19.75 -24.57
CA THR A 296 19.43 -18.71 -23.88
C THR A 296 20.83 -19.17 -23.51
N ALA A 297 21.02 -20.43 -23.08
CA ALA A 297 22.34 -21.00 -22.85
C ALA A 297 23.18 -21.07 -24.13
N ARG A 298 22.57 -21.42 -25.27
CA ARG A 298 23.21 -21.40 -26.59
C ARG A 298 23.60 -19.99 -27.01
N ALA A 299 22.68 -19.03 -26.91
CA ALA A 299 22.94 -17.63 -27.24
C ALA A 299 24.06 -17.03 -26.39
N LEU A 300 24.12 -17.39 -25.10
CA LEU A 300 25.24 -17.06 -24.20
C LEU A 300 26.56 -17.69 -24.68
N GLY A 301 26.55 -18.98 -25.01
CA GLY A 301 27.71 -19.69 -25.54
C GLY A 301 28.24 -19.04 -26.83
N ASP A 302 27.36 -18.69 -27.76
CA ASP A 302 27.71 -18.01 -29.01
C ASP A 302 28.26 -16.61 -28.78
N ALA A 303 27.67 -15.84 -27.86
CA ALA A 303 28.17 -14.51 -27.48
C ALA A 303 29.57 -14.59 -26.86
N LEU A 304 29.80 -15.54 -25.95
CA LEU A 304 31.11 -15.80 -25.34
C LEU A 304 32.15 -16.23 -26.39
N ALA A 305 31.80 -17.17 -27.27
CA ALA A 305 32.69 -17.64 -28.34
C ALA A 305 33.07 -16.52 -29.33
N ASN A 306 32.12 -15.63 -29.64
CA ASN A 306 32.37 -14.49 -30.53
C ASN A 306 33.19 -13.38 -29.85
N SER A 307 33.01 -13.16 -28.54
CA SER A 307 33.83 -12.21 -27.78
C SER A 307 35.31 -12.62 -27.76
N GLY A 308 35.63 -13.91 -27.65
CA GLY A 308 37.01 -14.42 -27.72
C GLY A 308 37.70 -14.10 -29.05
N LYS A 309 36.97 -14.15 -30.17
CA LYS A 309 37.48 -13.75 -31.50
C LYS A 309 37.74 -12.24 -31.59
N GLN A 310 36.91 -11.41 -30.97
CA GLN A 310 37.09 -9.96 -30.93
C GLN A 310 38.32 -9.55 -30.12
N TYR A 311 38.62 -10.24 -29.01
CA TYR A 311 39.88 -10.04 -28.28
C TYR A 311 41.10 -10.42 -29.12
N GLY A 312 41.04 -11.52 -29.88
CA GLY A 312 42.09 -11.90 -30.83
C GLY A 312 42.35 -10.82 -31.89
N LEU A 313 41.29 -10.29 -32.49
CA LEU A 313 41.38 -9.21 -33.48
C LEU A 313 41.90 -7.89 -32.89
N LEU A 314 41.49 -7.54 -31.67
CA LEU A 314 42.02 -6.36 -30.96
C LEU A 314 43.51 -6.51 -30.66
N THR A 315 43.94 -7.70 -30.24
CA THR A 315 45.35 -7.98 -29.95
C THR A 315 46.19 -7.96 -31.22
N GLN A 316 45.63 -8.47 -32.33
CA GLN A 316 46.27 -8.43 -33.65
C GLN A 316 46.29 -7.01 -34.25
N ALA A 317 45.28 -6.19 -34.00
CA ALA A 317 45.27 -4.77 -34.39
C ALA A 317 46.27 -3.96 -33.55
N LEU A 318 46.40 -4.24 -32.25
CA LEU A 318 47.39 -3.65 -31.36
C LEU A 318 48.83 -4.03 -31.77
N SER A 319 49.06 -5.29 -32.14
CA SER A 319 50.38 -5.71 -32.65
C SER A 319 50.69 -5.12 -34.02
N ALA A 320 49.69 -4.95 -34.89
CA ALA A 320 49.84 -4.25 -36.16
C ALA A 320 50.15 -2.75 -35.97
N GLN A 321 49.55 -2.10 -34.97
CA GLN A 321 49.88 -0.71 -34.60
C GLN A 321 51.27 -0.59 -33.96
N GLY A 322 51.73 -1.62 -33.22
CA GLY A 322 53.06 -1.68 -32.64
C GLY A 322 54.20 -1.87 -33.66
N ASN A 323 53.90 -2.35 -34.87
CA ASN A 323 54.87 -2.64 -35.93
C ASN A 323 54.96 -1.55 -37.03
N LEU A 324 54.48 -0.34 -36.76
CA LEU A 324 54.75 0.81 -37.64
C LEU A 324 56.25 1.13 -37.61
N SER A 325 56.96 0.78 -38.68
CA SER A 325 58.41 0.99 -38.77
C SER A 325 58.76 2.46 -38.64
N LEU A 326 59.84 2.76 -37.89
CA LEU A 326 60.36 4.11 -37.63
C LEU A 326 60.66 4.90 -38.93
N VAL A 327 60.84 4.20 -40.05
CA VAL A 327 61.01 4.78 -41.39
C VAL A 327 59.73 5.46 -41.88
N THR A 328 58.56 4.89 -41.60
CA THR A 328 57.25 5.48 -41.96
C THR A 328 56.98 6.74 -41.14
N VAL A 329 57.40 6.77 -39.87
CA VAL A 329 57.29 7.95 -39.00
C VAL A 329 58.25 9.05 -39.43
N LYS A 330 59.48 8.70 -39.85
CA LYS A 330 60.45 9.69 -40.37
C LYS A 330 60.00 10.33 -41.69
N ASN A 331 59.37 9.58 -42.59
CA ASN A 331 58.85 10.12 -43.85
C ASN A 331 57.62 11.02 -43.68
N LEU A 332 56.95 10.98 -42.53
CA LEU A 332 55.81 11.85 -42.20
C LEU A 332 56.21 13.09 -41.38
N LEU A 333 57.43 13.12 -40.82
CA LEU A 333 57.99 14.25 -40.07
C LEU A 333 59.09 15.01 -40.83
N GLY A 334 59.27 14.72 -42.12
CA GLY A 334 60.15 15.46 -43.04
C GLY A 334 59.40 16.57 -43.76
#